data_AF-A0A225UBM5-F1
#
_entry.id   AF-A0A225UBM5-F1
#
_cell.length_a   1.000
_cell.length_b   1.000
_cell.length_c   1.000
_cell.angle_alpha   90.00
_cell.angle_beta   90.00
_cell.angle_gamma   90.00
#
_symmetry.space_group_name_H-M   'P 1'
#
loop_
_entity.id
_entity.type
_entity.pdbx_description
1 polymer ?
#
loop_
_entity_poly.entity_id
_entity_poly.type
_entity_poly.pdbx_seq_one_letter_code
_entity_poly.pdbx_strand_id
1 'polypeptide(L)'
;MNLALCSMFCAQAAGIDKTIGEQVVMALMMMVSSKGIAGVRSANIVVLASIITQFDIPSWPVALILGVDWLSDMPRTFINVTGNCLAATVMAKLENEFRTDEWKQKRLVQEEETLDHIEKVSVSVRGSTA
;
A
#
# COMPACT_ATOMS: atom_id res chain seq x y z
N MET A 1 2.73 -5.51 7.53
CA MET A 1 3.51 -6.77 7.51
C MET A 1 4.61 -6.66 8.56
N ASN A 2 4.63 -7.55 9.56
CA ASN A 2 5.58 -7.49 10.67
C ASN A 2 6.86 -8.23 10.31
N LEU A 3 8.03 -7.58 10.44
CA LEU A 3 9.34 -8.17 10.14
C LEU A 3 9.62 -9.44 10.96
N ALA A 4 9.06 -9.54 12.17
CA ALA A 4 9.22 -10.71 13.04
C ALA A 4 8.66 -12.01 12.43
N LEU A 5 7.54 -11.92 11.69
CA LEU A 5 6.99 -13.07 10.99
C LEU A 5 7.86 -13.44 9.79
N CYS A 6 8.40 -12.44 9.08
CA CYS A 6 9.33 -12.66 7.98
C CYS A 6 10.62 -13.34 8.44
N SER A 7 11.23 -12.93 9.55
CA SER A 7 12.45 -13.60 10.06
C SER A 7 12.19 -15.05 10.47
N MET A 8 11.04 -15.31 11.07
CA MET A 8 10.65 -16.65 11.47
C MET A 8 10.45 -17.55 10.23
N PHE A 9 9.79 -17.02 9.21
CA PHE A 9 9.65 -17.67 7.91
C PHE A 9 11.01 -17.96 7.26
N CYS A 10 11.95 -17.01 7.29
CA CYS A 10 13.30 -17.24 6.73
C CYS A 10 14.04 -18.39 7.42
N ALA A 11 13.97 -18.47 8.76
CA ALA A 11 14.61 -19.56 9.52
C ALA A 11 14.02 -20.93 9.15
N GLN A 12 12.69 -21.01 9.10
CA GLN A 12 11.96 -22.23 8.73
C GLN A 12 12.20 -22.62 7.27
N ALA A 13 12.19 -21.66 6.35
CA ALA A 13 12.45 -21.88 4.93
C ALA A 13 13.88 -22.40 4.69
N ALA A 14 14.85 -21.91 5.46
CA ALA A 14 16.23 -22.38 5.41
C ALA A 14 16.44 -23.77 6.07
N GLY A 15 15.41 -24.34 6.70
CA GLY A 15 15.52 -25.62 7.43
C GLY A 15 16.37 -25.52 8.70
N ILE A 16 16.53 -24.32 9.25
CA ILE A 16 17.32 -24.07 10.45
C ILE A 16 16.35 -23.94 11.62
N ASP A 17 16.25 -24.99 12.42
CA ASP A 17 15.52 -24.93 13.68
C ASP A 17 16.29 -24.08 14.69
N LYS A 18 15.80 -22.87 14.91
CA LYS A 18 16.28 -21.98 15.97
C LYS A 18 15.63 -22.36 17.28
N THR A 19 16.40 -22.33 18.36
CA THR A 19 15.89 -22.57 19.71
C THR A 19 14.83 -21.51 20.08
N ILE A 20 13.90 -21.84 20.97
CA ILE A 20 12.87 -20.88 21.43
C ILE A 20 13.51 -19.58 21.96
N GLY A 21 14.67 -19.67 22.61
CA GLY A 21 15.43 -18.50 23.07
C GLY A 21 15.87 -17.60 21.91
N GLU A 22 16.48 -18.18 20.87
CA GLU A 22 16.89 -17.43 19.66
C GLU A 22 15.68 -16.84 18.93
N GLN A 23 14.57 -17.57 18.83
CA GLN A 23 13.34 -17.08 18.20
C GLN A 23 12.79 -15.84 18.93
N VAL A 24 12.78 -15.86 20.27
CA VAL A 24 12.36 -14.72 21.08
C VAL A 24 13.30 -13.52 20.90
N VAL A 25 14.62 -13.74 20.90
CA VAL A 25 15.61 -12.67 20.69
C VAL A 25 15.48 -12.06 19.29
N MET A 26 15.30 -12.90 18.25
CA MET A 26 15.03 -12.43 16.89
C MET A 26 13.75 -11.59 16.82
N ALA A 27 12.66 -12.05 17.42
CA ALA A 27 11.38 -11.33 17.43
C ALA A 27 11.51 -9.98 18.17
N LEU A 28 12.25 -9.93 19.27
CA LEU A 28 12.52 -8.69 20.01
C LEU A 28 13.37 -7.72 19.19
N MET A 29 14.47 -8.17 18.57
CA MET A 29 15.25 -7.32 17.65
C MET A 29 14.38 -6.77 16.53
N MET A 30 13.57 -7.62 15.89
CA MET A 30 12.67 -7.21 14.82
C MET A 30 11.60 -6.22 15.29
N MET A 31 11.09 -6.36 16.51
CA MET A 31 10.12 -5.44 17.09
C MET A 31 10.75 -4.07 17.37
N VAL A 32 11.99 -4.05 17.88
CA VAL A 32 12.76 -2.81 18.09
C VAL A 32 13.03 -2.12 16.75
N SER A 33 13.53 -2.85 15.76
CA SER A 33 13.78 -2.30 14.43
C SER A 33 12.50 -1.80 13.74
N SER A 34 11.36 -2.48 13.92
CA SER A 34 10.08 -2.06 13.34
C SER A 34 9.58 -0.70 13.84
N LYS A 35 9.98 -0.26 15.05
CA LYS A 35 9.66 1.08 15.58
C LYS A 35 10.76 2.11 15.27
N GLY A 36 11.99 1.66 15.01
CA GLY A 36 13.15 2.51 14.77
C GLY A 36 13.23 3.13 13.36
N ILE A 37 12.54 2.57 12.36
CA ILE A 37 12.63 3.00 10.96
C ILE A 37 11.42 3.85 10.53
N ALA A 38 11.02 4.82 11.35
CA ALA A 38 9.82 5.63 11.10
C ALA A 38 9.90 6.54 9.85
N GLY A 39 11.02 6.57 9.12
CA GLY A 39 11.27 7.57 8.07
C GLY A 39 11.46 7.07 6.63
N VAL A 40 11.58 5.76 6.37
CA VAL A 40 12.03 5.27 5.05
C VAL A 40 11.09 4.20 4.48
N ARG A 41 10.55 4.46 3.28
CA ARG A 41 9.76 3.49 2.51
C ARG A 41 10.69 2.37 2.00
N SER A 42 10.29 1.10 2.20
CA SER A 42 11.03 -0.15 1.91
C SER A 42 12.23 -0.53 2.81
N ALA A 43 12.46 0.13 3.94
CA ALA A 43 13.57 -0.27 4.83
C ALA A 43 13.43 -1.67 5.47
N ASN A 44 12.23 -2.24 5.39
CA ASN A 44 11.85 -3.53 5.93
C ASN A 44 12.73 -4.69 5.39
N ILE A 45 13.09 -4.68 4.11
CA ILE A 45 13.93 -5.73 3.51
C ILE A 45 15.38 -5.61 3.95
N VAL A 46 15.92 -4.39 3.99
CA VAL A 46 17.31 -4.14 4.40
C VAL A 46 17.56 -4.58 5.84
N VAL A 47 16.60 -4.27 6.72
CA VAL A 47 16.66 -4.70 8.12
C VAL A 47 16.49 -6.20 8.24
N LEU A 48 15.57 -6.80 7.49
CA LEU A 48 15.44 -8.25 7.47
C LEU A 48 16.75 -8.93 7.06
N ALA A 49 17.39 -8.45 5.99
CA ALA A 49 18.66 -8.97 5.48
C ALA A 49 19.81 -8.82 6.49
N SER A 50 19.81 -7.75 7.28
CA SER A 50 20.83 -7.51 8.31
C SER A 50 20.68 -8.44 9.50
N ILE A 51 19.45 -8.70 9.93
CA ILE A 51 19.17 -9.57 11.09
C ILE A 51 19.48 -11.03 10.76
N ILE A 52 19.03 -11.55 9.62
CA ILE A 52 19.31 -12.96 9.27
C ILE A 52 20.81 -13.27 9.17
N THR A 53 21.63 -12.30 8.74
CA THR A 53 23.10 -12.47 8.73
C THR A 53 23.70 -12.52 10.14
N GLN A 54 23.04 -11.95 11.15
CA GLN A 54 23.47 -12.05 12.56
C GLN A 54 23.12 -13.39 13.20
N PHE A 55 22.17 -14.15 12.64
CA PHE A 55 21.71 -15.43 13.19
C PHE A 55 22.17 -16.64 12.34
N ASP A 56 23.19 -16.45 11.49
CA ASP A 56 23.72 -17.48 10.58
C ASP A 56 22.67 -18.10 9.64
N ILE A 57 21.64 -17.33 9.28
CA ILE A 57 20.61 -17.77 8.34
C ILE A 57 21.07 -17.37 6.93
N PRO A 58 21.08 -18.30 5.95
CA PRO A 58 21.46 -17.99 4.58
C PRO A 58 20.53 -16.93 3.98
N SER A 59 21.03 -16.13 3.04
CA SER A 59 20.31 -14.97 2.49
C SER A 59 19.25 -15.31 1.43
N TRP A 60 19.28 -16.54 0.90
CA TRP A 60 18.35 -16.98 -0.16
C TRP A 60 16.84 -16.84 0.21
N PRO A 61 16.37 -17.04 1.45
CA PRO A 61 14.96 -16.84 1.81
C PRO A 61 14.51 -15.38 1.71
N VAL A 62 15.43 -14.40 1.78
CA VAL A 62 15.08 -12.99 1.53
C VAL A 62 14.69 -12.77 0.09
N ALA A 63 15.29 -13.50 -0.84
CA ALA A 63 14.92 -13.43 -2.25
C ALA A 63 13.46 -13.89 -2.45
N LEU A 64 12.99 -14.89 -1.69
CA LEU A 64 11.57 -15.28 -1.69
C LEU A 64 10.66 -14.14 -1.20
N ILE A 65 11.06 -13.45 -0.13
CA ILE A 65 10.30 -12.33 0.43
C ILE A 65 10.30 -11.13 -0.51
N LEU A 66 11.43 -10.83 -1.17
CA LEU A 66 11.52 -9.84 -2.25
C LEU A 66 10.54 -10.17 -3.39
N GLY A 67 10.41 -11.45 -3.74
CA GLY A 67 9.44 -11.93 -4.72
C GLY A 67 7.98 -11.71 -4.31
N VAL A 68 7.70 -11.50 -3.03
CA VAL A 68 6.35 -11.22 -2.48
C VAL A 68 6.21 -9.77 -1.99
N ASP A 69 7.31 -8.99 -1.95
CA ASP A 69 7.33 -7.64 -1.37
C ASP A 69 6.36 -6.70 -2.10
N TRP A 70 6.30 -6.78 -3.42
CA TRP A 70 5.33 -6.03 -4.23
C TRP A 70 3.88 -6.38 -3.88
N LEU A 71 3.60 -7.67 -3.62
CA LEU A 71 2.28 -8.15 -3.25
C LEU A 71 1.94 -7.80 -1.79
N SER A 72 2.93 -7.61 -0.93
CA SER A 72 2.76 -7.17 0.46
C SER A 72 2.62 -5.64 0.60
N ASP A 73 3.29 -4.86 -0.25
CA ASP A 73 3.26 -3.39 -0.14
C ASP A 73 1.99 -2.78 -0.78
N MET A 74 1.51 -3.35 -1.90
CA MET A 74 0.31 -2.85 -2.58
C MET A 74 -0.99 -2.91 -1.75
N PRO A 75 -1.27 -3.96 -0.96
CA PRO A 75 -2.44 -4.00 -0.09
C PRO A 75 -2.43 -2.89 0.96
N ARG A 76 -1.26 -2.48 1.45
CA ARG A 76 -1.14 -1.43 2.47
C ARG A 76 -1.62 -0.07 1.94
N THR A 77 -1.24 0.29 0.72
CA THR A 77 -1.72 1.53 0.09
C THR A 77 -3.18 1.41 -0.30
N PHE A 78 -3.60 0.24 -0.81
CA PHE A 78 -5.00 -0.03 -1.16
C PHE A 78 -5.94 0.18 0.04
N ILE A 79 -5.71 -0.51 1.16
CA ILE A 79 -6.57 -0.38 2.35
C ILE A 79 -6.56 1.04 2.92
N ASN A 80 -5.45 1.76 2.80
CA ASN A 80 -5.32 3.13 3.29
C ASN A 80 -6.17 4.11 2.45
N VAL A 81 -6.13 3.96 1.12
CA VAL A 81 -6.96 4.75 0.21
C VAL A 81 -8.43 4.38 0.36
N THR A 82 -8.76 3.08 0.36
CA THR A 82 -10.14 2.61 0.56
C THR A 82 -10.71 3.07 1.90
N GLY A 83 -9.92 3.05 2.97
CA GLY A 83 -10.30 3.55 4.29
C GLY A 83 -10.64 5.05 4.27
N ASN A 84 -9.82 5.87 3.62
CA ASN A 84 -10.08 7.29 3.47
C ASN A 84 -11.32 7.58 2.61
N CYS A 85 -11.51 6.87 1.49
CA CYS A 85 -12.69 6.99 0.65
C CYS A 85 -13.97 6.59 1.41
N LEU A 86 -13.90 5.50 2.18
CA LEU A 86 -15.02 5.05 3.00
C LEU A 86 -15.33 6.06 4.11
N ALA A 87 -14.32 6.57 4.80
CA ALA A 87 -14.48 7.59 5.84
C ALA A 87 -15.12 8.86 5.27
N ALA A 88 -14.65 9.36 4.12
CA ALA A 88 -15.25 10.51 3.46
C ALA A 88 -16.72 10.27 3.08
N THR A 89 -17.04 9.08 2.57
CA THR A 89 -18.42 8.68 2.22
C THR A 89 -19.32 8.62 3.45
N VAL A 90 -18.83 8.03 4.53
CA VAL A 90 -19.56 7.92 5.80
C VAL A 90 -19.78 9.30 6.42
N MET A 91 -18.76 10.16 6.45
CA MET A 91 -18.86 11.52 6.97
C MET A 91 -19.86 12.35 6.15
N ALA A 92 -19.79 12.31 4.81
CA ALA A 92 -20.77 12.98 3.96
C ALA A 92 -22.21 12.52 4.23
N LYS A 93 -22.40 11.22 4.54
CA LYS A 93 -23.73 10.68 4.86
C LYS A 93 -24.20 11.11 6.26
N LEU A 94 -23.31 11.23 7.22
CA LEU A 94 -23.60 11.74 8.57
C LEU A 94 -23.95 13.23 8.55
N GLU A 95 -23.26 14.02 7.74
CA GLU A 95 -23.53 15.45 7.56
C GLU A 95 -24.75 15.74 6.67
N ASN A 96 -25.44 14.71 6.17
CA ASN A 96 -26.55 14.82 5.22
C ASN A 96 -26.17 15.48 3.88
N GLU A 97 -24.89 15.56 3.56
CA GLU A 97 -24.32 16.13 2.32
C GLU A 97 -24.09 15.06 1.23
N PHE A 98 -24.46 13.80 1.50
CA PHE A 98 -24.24 12.70 0.57
C PHE A 98 -25.28 12.68 -0.55
N ARG A 99 -24.87 13.07 -1.76
CA ARG A 99 -25.71 13.08 -2.98
C ARG A 99 -26.98 13.93 -2.83
N THR A 100 -26.87 15.07 -2.15
CA THR A 100 -27.90 16.11 -2.07
C THR A 100 -28.37 16.54 -3.46
N ASP A 101 -29.58 17.08 -3.58
CA ASP A 101 -30.10 17.55 -4.87
C ASP A 101 -29.23 18.66 -5.47
N GLU A 102 -28.60 19.50 -4.64
CA GLU A 102 -27.54 20.43 -5.09
C GLU A 102 -26.33 19.73 -5.73
N TRP A 103 -25.91 18.58 -5.19
CA TRP A 103 -24.81 17.80 -5.75
C TRP A 103 -25.18 17.22 -7.11
N LYS A 104 -26.43 16.77 -7.29
CA LYS A 104 -26.95 16.30 -8.59
C LYS A 104 -26.99 17.45 -9.60
N GLN A 105 -27.47 18.62 -9.20
CA GLN A 105 -27.54 19.79 -10.08
C GLN A 105 -26.15 20.21 -10.55
N LYS A 106 -25.17 20.27 -9.63
CA LYS A 106 -23.77 20.58 -9.98
C LYS A 106 -23.16 19.55 -10.94
N ARG A 107 -23.48 18.26 -10.78
CA ARG A 107 -23.03 17.21 -11.72
C ARG A 107 -23.63 17.36 -13.11
N LEU A 108 -24.92 17.67 -13.20
CA LEU A 108 -25.59 17.84 -14.49
C LEU A 108 -25.04 19.04 -15.26
N VAL A 109 -24.85 20.18 -14.57
CA VAL A 109 -24.22 21.38 -15.15
C VAL A 109 -22.81 21.07 -15.64
N GLN A 110 -22.03 20.31 -14.85
CA GLN A 110 -20.68 19.93 -15.24
C GLN A 110 -20.65 18.96 -16.44
N GLU A 111 -21.63 18.05 -16.55
CA GLU A 111 -21.78 17.16 -17.70
C GLU A 111 -22.19 17.94 -18.97
N GLU A 112 -23.09 18.93 -18.86
CA GLU A 112 -23.45 19.82 -19.97
C GLU A 112 -22.27 20.67 -20.46
N GLU A 113 -21.50 21.30 -19.56
CA GLU A 113 -20.31 22.08 -19.94
C GLU A 113 -19.24 21.22 -20.63
N THR A 114 -19.10 19.97 -20.20
CA THR A 114 -18.14 19.03 -20.79
C THR A 114 -18.58 18.62 -22.21
N LEU A 115 -19.87 18.38 -22.42
CA LEU A 115 -20.43 18.06 -23.73
C LEU A 115 -20.30 19.24 -24.70
N ASP A 116 -20.61 20.46 -24.26
CA ASP A 116 -20.41 21.68 -25.03
C ASP A 116 -18.95 21.88 -25.46
N HIS A 117 -18.01 21.56 -24.57
CA HIS A 117 -16.58 21.66 -24.88
C HIS A 117 -16.14 20.58 -25.88
N ILE A 118 -16.65 19.36 -25.78
CA ILE A 118 -16.37 18.28 -26.74
C ILE A 118 -16.97 18.61 -28.11
N GLU A 119 -18.18 19.17 -28.15
CA GLU A 119 -18.84 19.54 -29.39
C GLU A 119 -18.06 20.64 -30.12
N LYS A 120 -17.64 21.71 -29.41
CA LYS A 120 -16.80 22.77 -29.99
C LYS A 120 -15.47 22.25 -30.54
N VAL A 121 -14.82 21.33 -29.84
CA VAL A 121 -13.58 20.69 -30.31
C VAL A 121 -13.84 19.82 -31.55
N SER A 122 -14.93 19.05 -31.56
CA SER A 122 -15.27 18.17 -32.69
C SER A 122 -15.62 18.94 -33.97
N VAL A 123 -16.27 20.09 -33.84
CA VAL A 123 -16.57 21.01 -34.94
C VAL A 123 -15.28 21.67 -35.46
N SER A 124 -14.37 22.07 -34.56
CA SER A 124 -13.06 22.64 -34.93
C SER A 124 -12.17 21.63 -35.69
N VAL A 125 -12.22 20.35 -35.33
CA VAL A 125 -11.44 19.30 -36.00
C VAL A 125 -12.01 18.97 -37.39
N ARG A 126 -13.35 18.93 -37.54
CA ARG A 126 -13.99 18.72 -38.85
C ARG A 126 -13.76 19.87 -39.83
N GLY A 127 -13.64 21.11 -39.32
CA GLY A 127 -13.33 22.29 -40.12
C GLY A 127 -11.86 22.38 -40.58
N SER A 128 -10.94 21.63 -39.97
CA SER A 128 -9.51 21.63 -40.32
C SER A 128 -9.12 20.59 -41.38
N THR A 129 -10.04 19.70 -41.76
CA THR A 129 -9.83 18.64 -42.77
C THR A 129 -10.57 18.89 -44.09
N ALA A 130 -11.14 20.09 -44.27
CA ALA A 130 -11.81 20.55 -45.50
C ALA A 130 -10.98 21.61 -46.21
#